data_AF-A0A3N5XJ83-F1
#
_entry.id   AF-A0A3N5XJ83-F1
#
_cell.length_a   1.000
_cell.length_b   1.000
_cell.length_c   1.000
_cell.angle_alpha   90.00
_cell.angle_beta   90.00
_cell.angle_gamma   90.00
#
_symmetry.space_group_name_H-M   'P 1'
#
loop_
_entity.id
_entity.type
_entity.pdbx_description
1 polymer ?
#
loop_
_entity_poly.entity_id
_entity_poly.type
_entity_poly.pdbx_seq_one_letter_code
_entity_poly.pdbx_strand_id
1 'polypeptide(L)'
;FAPLLALGPDLPMTQPMPYVELQGLLEAANPPGRRNYWKADMYPELPDAGLEALVQAAGEPRSPFTAVLVQPFGGQIARVADDATAMGWRGAKWSLHVLGAWEDAREDEAQIAWVRGVASALGPWAQKGGYLNYLMDEGEGRVRDSFGAHYARMVALKTRYDPTNFFCHNQNIRPRPPA
;
A
#
# COMPACT_ATOMS: atom_id res chain seq x y z
N PHE A 1 -3.39 16.85 20.64
CA PHE A 1 -4.38 15.79 20.40
C PHE A 1 -5.82 16.16 20.76
N ALA A 2 -6.10 17.25 21.49
CA ALA A 2 -7.46 17.58 21.93
C ALA A 2 -8.56 17.53 20.82
N PRO A 3 -8.36 18.07 19.60
CA PRO A 3 -9.36 17.94 18.54
C PRO A 3 -9.64 16.50 18.08
N LEU A 4 -8.63 15.63 18.11
CA LEU A 4 -8.79 14.21 17.76
C LEU A 4 -9.48 13.43 18.89
N LEU A 5 -9.13 13.72 20.13
CA LEU A 5 -9.77 13.09 21.30
C LEU A 5 -11.24 13.51 21.45
N ALA A 6 -11.59 14.72 21.01
CA ALA A 6 -12.97 15.20 20.99
C ALA A 6 -13.88 14.42 20.02
N LEU A 7 -13.31 13.65 19.08
CA LEU A 7 -14.07 12.74 18.21
C LEU A 7 -14.56 11.48 18.95
N GLY A 8 -14.14 11.25 20.20
CA GLY A 8 -14.53 10.10 21.01
C GLY A 8 -14.02 8.76 20.47
N PRO A 9 -12.69 8.57 20.30
CA PRO A 9 -12.15 7.31 19.81
C PRO A 9 -12.38 6.18 20.83
N ASP A 10 -12.68 4.98 20.34
CA ASP A 10 -12.90 3.78 21.19
C ASP A 10 -11.66 3.40 22.02
N LEU A 11 -10.47 3.75 21.54
CA LEU A 11 -9.18 3.48 22.18
C LEU A 11 -8.37 4.78 22.39
N PRO A 12 -8.68 5.62 23.40
CA PRO A 12 -8.00 6.89 23.66
C PRO A 12 -6.65 6.70 24.37
N MET A 13 -5.72 5.96 23.76
CA MET A 13 -4.43 5.58 24.37
C MET A 13 -3.29 6.59 24.14
N THR A 14 -3.61 7.89 24.03
CA THR A 14 -2.61 8.92 23.73
C THR A 14 -1.77 9.26 24.96
N GLN A 15 -0.46 9.05 24.87
CA GLN A 15 0.50 9.42 25.92
C GLN A 15 1.90 9.70 25.33
N PRO A 16 2.78 10.45 26.01
CA PRO A 16 4.19 10.54 25.65
C PRO A 16 4.86 9.16 25.65
N MET A 17 5.72 8.90 24.68
CA MET A 17 6.43 7.62 24.54
C MET A 17 7.79 7.84 23.87
N PRO A 18 8.85 7.13 24.29
CA PRO A 18 10.11 7.09 23.55
C PRO A 18 9.90 6.65 22.10
N TYR A 19 10.60 7.28 21.15
CA TYR A 19 10.43 6.96 19.72
C TYR A 19 10.66 5.48 19.39
N VAL A 20 11.64 4.85 20.05
CA VAL A 20 11.93 3.42 19.83
C VAL A 20 10.82 2.50 20.32
N GLU A 21 10.13 2.86 21.40
CA GLU A 21 8.96 2.12 21.88
C GLU A 21 7.77 2.29 20.92
N LEU A 22 7.55 3.51 20.42
CA LEU A 22 6.53 3.78 19.39
C LEU A 22 6.72 2.90 18.15
N GLN A 23 7.96 2.78 17.67
CA GLN A 23 8.30 1.95 16.51
C GLN A 23 8.05 0.44 16.75
N GLY A 24 8.13 -0.02 18.01
CA GLY A 24 7.94 -1.43 18.38
C GLY A 24 6.51 -1.81 18.76
N LEU A 25 5.57 -0.84 18.86
CA LEU A 25 4.23 -1.07 19.40
C LEU A 25 3.45 -2.22 18.76
N LEU A 26 3.65 -2.45 17.46
CA LEU A 26 2.91 -3.44 16.69
C LEU A 26 3.67 -4.75 16.48
N GLU A 27 4.91 -4.87 16.97
CA GLU A 27 5.77 -6.01 16.68
C GLU A 27 5.21 -7.32 17.29
N ALA A 28 4.84 -7.29 18.57
CA ALA A 28 4.24 -8.45 19.26
C ALA A 28 2.91 -8.89 18.62
N ALA A 29 2.17 -7.95 18.01
CA ALA A 29 0.93 -8.26 17.30
C ALA A 29 1.17 -8.88 15.92
N ASN A 30 2.40 -8.87 15.40
CA ASN A 30 2.77 -9.37 14.07
C ASN A 30 3.92 -10.40 14.13
N PRO A 31 3.72 -11.54 14.81
CA PRO A 31 4.73 -12.61 14.85
C PRO A 31 4.98 -13.23 13.47
N PRO A 32 6.17 -13.82 13.25
CA PRO A 32 6.45 -14.56 12.02
C PRO A 32 5.57 -15.81 11.89
N GLY A 33 5.35 -16.26 10.65
CA GLY A 33 4.67 -17.53 10.35
C GLY A 33 3.20 -17.40 9.92
N ARG A 34 2.61 -16.20 10.01
CA ARG A 34 1.27 -15.95 9.47
C ARG A 34 1.25 -15.92 7.95
N ARG A 35 0.07 -16.24 7.40
CA ARG A 35 -0.27 -16.13 5.99
C ARG A 35 -0.73 -14.69 5.73
N ASN A 36 -0.34 -14.11 4.61
CA ASN A 36 -0.58 -12.70 4.31
C ASN A 36 -0.95 -12.50 2.83
N TYR A 37 -1.87 -11.59 2.57
CA TYR A 37 -2.13 -11.07 1.23
C TYR A 37 -2.59 -9.62 1.35
N TRP A 38 -1.88 -8.71 0.68
CA TRP A 38 -2.05 -7.29 0.87
C TRP A 38 -2.40 -6.57 -0.43
N LYS A 39 -3.06 -5.43 -0.28
CA LYS A 39 -3.27 -4.42 -1.32
C LYS A 39 -2.96 -3.06 -0.73
N ALA A 40 -2.19 -2.23 -1.43
CA ALA A 40 -1.89 -0.88 -0.98
C ALA A 40 -1.88 0.09 -2.16
N ASP A 41 -2.81 1.05 -2.12
CA ASP A 41 -3.01 2.01 -3.19
C ASP A 41 -2.98 3.44 -2.64
N MET A 42 -2.66 4.38 -3.53
CA MET A 42 -2.58 5.81 -3.23
C MET A 42 -3.83 6.52 -3.72
N TYR A 43 -4.34 7.50 -2.97
CA TYR A 43 -5.57 8.21 -3.29
C TYR A 43 -5.31 9.72 -3.30
N PRO A 44 -5.57 10.44 -4.42
CA PRO A 44 -5.45 11.89 -4.49
C PRO A 44 -6.42 12.58 -3.55
N GLU A 45 -7.64 12.05 -3.47
CA GLU A 45 -8.71 12.44 -2.58
C GLU A 45 -9.42 11.17 -2.11
N LEU A 46 -10.10 11.24 -0.97
CA LEU A 46 -10.96 10.19 -0.48
C LEU A 46 -12.30 10.82 -0.08
N PRO A 47 -13.24 11.01 -1.04
CA PRO A 47 -14.51 11.66 -0.77
C PRO A 47 -15.44 10.74 0.05
N ASP A 48 -16.53 11.29 0.58
CA ASP A 48 -17.52 10.56 1.40
C ASP A 48 -18.00 9.28 0.71
N ALA A 49 -18.30 9.31 -0.58
CA ALA A 49 -18.69 8.12 -1.34
C ALA A 49 -17.60 7.02 -1.35
N GLY A 50 -16.32 7.39 -1.32
CA GLY A 50 -15.20 6.45 -1.20
C GLY A 50 -15.06 5.88 0.21
N LEU A 51 -15.32 6.70 1.24
CA LEU A 51 -15.38 6.25 2.63
C LEU A 51 -16.57 5.30 2.87
N GLU A 52 -17.74 5.61 2.32
CA GLU A 52 -18.91 4.74 2.37
C GLU A 52 -18.65 3.41 1.68
N ALA A 53 -18.05 3.43 0.49
CA ALA A 53 -17.63 2.21 -0.21
C ALA A 53 -16.62 1.39 0.61
N LEU A 54 -15.66 2.05 1.27
CA LEU A 54 -14.71 1.38 2.17
C LEU A 54 -15.44 0.66 3.30
N VAL A 55 -16.29 1.37 4.03
CA VAL A 55 -17.00 0.82 5.20
C VAL A 55 -17.90 -0.34 4.79
N GLN A 56 -18.64 -0.20 3.68
CA GLN A 56 -19.52 -1.25 3.16
C GLN A 56 -18.73 -2.48 2.71
N ALA A 57 -17.61 -2.29 2.00
CA ALA A 57 -16.83 -3.40 1.47
C ALA A 57 -16.00 -4.11 2.54
N ALA A 58 -15.44 -3.36 3.49
CA ALA A 58 -14.65 -3.92 4.59
C ALA A 58 -15.55 -4.76 5.51
N GLY A 59 -16.69 -4.23 5.94
CA GLY A 59 -17.56 -4.90 6.89
C GLY A 59 -16.79 -5.40 8.13
N GLU A 60 -17.19 -6.55 8.65
CA GLU A 60 -16.39 -7.27 9.66
C GLU A 60 -15.34 -8.15 8.96
N PRO A 61 -14.04 -7.97 9.25
CA PRO A 61 -13.00 -8.80 8.65
C PRO A 61 -13.14 -10.28 9.03
N ARG A 62 -12.82 -11.17 8.10
CA ARG A 62 -12.89 -12.62 8.32
C ARG A 62 -11.89 -13.13 9.35
N SER A 63 -10.74 -12.48 9.45
CA SER A 63 -9.70 -12.82 10.44
C SER A 63 -9.50 -11.66 11.42
N PRO A 64 -9.34 -11.94 12.73
CA PRO A 64 -9.01 -10.92 13.72
C PRO A 64 -7.62 -10.30 13.52
N PHE A 65 -6.78 -10.86 12.64
CA PHE A 65 -5.46 -10.33 12.32
C PHE A 65 -5.46 -9.40 11.11
N THR A 66 -6.60 -9.28 10.42
CA THR A 66 -6.73 -8.42 9.24
C THR A 66 -7.00 -6.97 9.66
N ALA A 67 -6.34 -6.03 8.99
CA ALA A 67 -6.51 -4.60 9.24
C ALA A 67 -6.66 -3.81 7.93
N VAL A 68 -7.47 -2.76 7.97
CA VAL A 68 -7.48 -1.71 6.94
C VAL A 68 -6.88 -0.46 7.54
N LEU A 69 -5.80 0.04 6.95
CA LEU A 69 -5.14 1.28 7.38
C LEU A 69 -5.51 2.41 6.43
N VAL A 70 -6.03 3.50 6.99
CA VAL A 70 -6.28 4.77 6.28
C VAL A 70 -5.30 5.79 6.80
N GLN A 71 -4.28 6.10 6.01
CA GLN A 71 -3.14 6.91 6.46
C GLN A 71 -3.12 8.24 5.71
N PRO A 72 -3.04 9.39 6.42
CA PRO A 72 -2.78 10.65 5.76
C PRO A 72 -1.39 10.61 5.12
N PHE A 73 -1.32 11.06 3.88
CA PHE A 73 -0.11 11.15 3.08
C PHE A 73 0.19 12.61 2.72
N GLY A 74 1.37 12.83 2.13
CA GLY A 74 1.83 14.17 1.76
C GLY A 74 2.76 14.78 2.80
N GLY A 75 2.45 16.00 3.28
CA GLY A 75 3.34 16.74 4.18
C GLY A 75 4.72 16.97 3.55
N GLN A 76 5.78 16.57 4.23
CA GLN A 76 7.15 16.71 3.70
C GLN A 76 7.38 15.87 2.42
N ILE A 77 6.67 14.75 2.26
CA ILE A 77 6.79 13.88 1.08
C ILE A 77 6.32 14.63 -0.18
N ALA A 78 5.24 15.40 -0.06
CA ALA A 78 4.64 16.18 -1.16
C ALA A 78 5.46 17.42 -1.56
N ARG A 79 6.38 17.88 -0.69
CA ARG A 79 7.22 19.06 -0.97
C ARG A 79 8.39 18.77 -1.90
N VAL A 80 8.75 17.50 -2.05
CA VAL A 80 9.79 17.06 -2.99
C VAL A 80 9.19 17.00 -4.38
N ALA A 81 9.89 17.53 -5.39
CA ALA A 81 9.44 17.46 -6.78
C ALA A 81 9.25 15.99 -7.22
N ASP A 82 8.20 15.73 -8.02
CA ASP A 82 7.82 14.36 -8.40
C ASP A 82 8.93 13.63 -9.18
N ASP A 83 9.75 14.35 -9.95
CA ASP A 83 10.85 13.83 -10.76
C ASP A 83 12.21 13.76 -10.04
N ALA A 84 12.28 14.20 -8.79
CA ALA A 84 13.51 14.19 -7.99
C ALA A 84 13.95 12.76 -7.61
N THR A 85 13.03 11.79 -7.62
CA THR A 85 13.27 10.38 -7.23
C THR A 85 12.52 9.41 -8.15
N ALA A 86 12.75 8.11 -8.00
CA ALA A 86 11.97 7.09 -8.73
C ALA A 86 10.57 6.85 -8.15
N MET A 87 10.28 7.34 -6.94
CA MET A 87 8.96 7.28 -6.32
C MET A 87 8.06 8.39 -6.88
N GLY A 88 6.94 7.98 -7.49
CA GLY A 88 5.88 8.89 -7.93
C GLY A 88 4.81 9.14 -6.86
N TRP A 89 3.71 9.78 -7.30
CA TRP A 89 2.47 10.04 -6.53
C TRP A 89 2.64 10.90 -5.29
N ARG A 90 3.63 11.79 -5.29
CA ARG A 90 3.86 12.69 -4.16
C ARG A 90 2.68 13.63 -3.87
N GLY A 91 1.80 13.81 -4.86
CA GLY A 91 0.56 14.59 -4.72
C GLY A 91 -0.63 13.83 -4.12
N ALA A 92 -0.53 12.53 -3.82
CA ALA A 92 -1.61 11.81 -3.13
C ALA A 92 -1.83 12.35 -1.70
N LYS A 93 -3.08 12.39 -1.24
CA LYS A 93 -3.40 12.81 0.14
C LYS A 93 -3.58 11.65 1.09
N TRP A 94 -3.85 10.45 0.58
CA TRP A 94 -4.06 9.26 1.40
C TRP A 94 -3.30 8.06 0.84
N SER A 95 -2.82 7.22 1.75
CA SER A 95 -2.34 5.87 1.48
C SER A 95 -3.28 4.90 2.20
N LEU A 96 -3.80 3.90 1.48
CA LEU A 96 -4.79 2.98 2.03
C LEU A 96 -4.32 1.54 1.82
N HIS A 97 -4.16 0.83 2.93
CA HIS A 97 -3.60 -0.52 2.94
C HIS A 97 -4.64 -1.51 3.47
N VAL A 98 -4.99 -2.49 2.66
CA VAL A 98 -5.82 -3.64 3.06
C VAL A 98 -4.87 -4.78 3.36
N LEU A 99 -4.63 -5.01 4.65
CA LEU A 99 -3.64 -5.95 5.16
C LEU A 99 -4.33 -7.23 5.65
N GLY A 100 -4.60 -8.14 4.72
CA GLY A 100 -5.08 -9.48 5.08
C GLY A 100 -3.99 -10.30 5.75
N ALA A 101 -4.31 -10.87 6.91
CA ALA A 101 -3.46 -11.82 7.63
C ALA A 101 -4.32 -12.90 8.30
N TRP A 102 -3.88 -14.15 8.26
CA TRP A 102 -4.59 -15.30 8.83
C TRP A 102 -3.62 -16.48 9.10
N GLU A 103 -4.12 -17.55 9.71
CA GLU A 103 -3.29 -18.69 10.14
C GLU A 103 -3.59 -19.98 9.35
N ASP A 104 -4.87 -20.28 9.10
CA ASP A 104 -5.29 -21.52 8.45
C ASP A 104 -5.22 -21.44 6.91
N ALA A 105 -4.41 -22.30 6.29
CA ALA A 105 -4.27 -22.34 4.83
C ALA A 105 -5.57 -22.67 4.08
N ARG A 106 -6.55 -23.29 4.76
CA ARG A 106 -7.88 -23.56 4.18
C ARG A 106 -8.67 -22.27 3.94
N GLU A 107 -8.30 -21.16 4.57
CA GLU A 107 -8.95 -19.87 4.39
C GLU A 107 -8.33 -19.01 3.27
N ASP A 108 -7.23 -19.43 2.65
CA ASP A 108 -6.47 -18.63 1.68
C ASP A 108 -7.34 -17.97 0.62
N GLU A 109 -8.18 -18.76 -0.06
CA GLU A 109 -9.02 -18.26 -1.13
C GLU A 109 -10.00 -17.20 -0.62
N ALA A 110 -10.65 -17.46 0.52
CA ALA A 110 -11.65 -16.56 1.09
C ALA A 110 -11.02 -15.24 1.60
N GLN A 111 -9.85 -15.31 2.24
CA GLN A 111 -9.14 -14.15 2.76
C GLN A 111 -8.59 -13.29 1.61
N ILE A 112 -7.99 -13.92 0.60
CA ILE A 112 -7.50 -13.23 -0.61
C ILE A 112 -8.67 -12.57 -1.36
N ALA A 113 -9.79 -13.28 -1.51
CA ALA A 113 -10.99 -12.74 -2.16
C ALA A 113 -11.55 -11.53 -1.42
N TRP A 114 -11.59 -11.57 -0.08
CA TRP A 114 -12.02 -10.42 0.72
C TRP A 114 -11.11 -9.20 0.50
N VAL A 115 -9.78 -9.36 0.58
CA VAL A 115 -8.83 -8.26 0.36
C VAL A 115 -8.98 -7.66 -1.04
N ARG A 116 -9.13 -8.51 -2.06
CA ARG A 116 -9.37 -8.06 -3.43
C ARG A 116 -10.70 -7.34 -3.57
N GLY A 117 -11.75 -7.80 -2.88
CA GLY A 117 -13.07 -7.18 -2.87
C GLY A 117 -13.01 -5.74 -2.34
N VAL A 118 -12.39 -5.55 -1.18
CA VAL A 118 -12.19 -4.21 -0.57
C VAL A 118 -11.39 -3.31 -1.51
N ALA A 119 -10.26 -3.77 -2.03
CA ALA A 119 -9.44 -2.98 -2.96
C ALA A 119 -10.19 -2.62 -4.25
N SER A 120 -11.00 -3.55 -4.78
CA SER A 120 -11.78 -3.32 -6.00
C SER A 120 -12.88 -2.29 -5.79
N ALA A 121 -13.54 -2.30 -4.63
CA ALA A 121 -14.54 -1.31 -4.26
C ALA A 121 -13.97 0.12 -4.24
N LEU A 122 -12.70 0.27 -3.87
CA LEU A 122 -12.02 1.56 -3.81
C LEU A 122 -11.34 1.99 -5.12
N GLY A 123 -11.23 1.08 -6.08
CA GLY A 123 -10.61 1.30 -7.38
C GLY A 123 -11.01 2.60 -8.11
N PRO A 124 -12.28 3.07 -8.06
CA PRO A 124 -12.68 4.32 -8.69
C PRO A 124 -11.95 5.58 -8.19
N TRP A 125 -11.45 5.57 -6.95
CA TRP A 125 -10.76 6.71 -6.34
C TRP A 125 -9.24 6.52 -6.24
N ALA A 126 -8.75 5.31 -6.51
CA ALA A 126 -7.33 4.99 -6.46
C ALA A 126 -6.57 5.61 -7.65
N GLN A 127 -5.34 6.03 -7.40
CA GLN A 127 -4.37 6.27 -8.47
C GLN A 127 -4.10 4.97 -9.23
N LYS A 128 -3.74 5.10 -10.51
CA LYS A 128 -3.25 3.96 -11.27
C LYS A 128 -1.90 3.50 -10.71
N GLY A 129 -1.70 2.18 -10.68
CA GLY A 129 -0.55 1.55 -10.03
C GLY A 129 -0.81 1.29 -8.55
N GLY A 130 0.23 1.02 -7.77
CA GLY A 130 0.14 0.78 -6.32
C GLY A 130 1.50 0.89 -5.66
N TYR A 131 1.55 1.07 -4.34
CA TYR A 131 2.83 1.28 -3.68
C TYR A 131 3.72 0.02 -3.80
N LEU A 132 4.82 0.13 -4.56
CA LEU A 132 5.63 -1.01 -5.02
C LEU A 132 6.03 -1.99 -3.91
N ASN A 133 6.29 -1.51 -2.70
CA ASN A 133 6.66 -2.34 -1.55
C ASN A 133 5.55 -3.30 -1.07
N TYR A 134 4.31 -3.08 -1.49
CA TYR A 134 3.13 -3.87 -1.13
C TYR A 134 2.45 -4.52 -2.34
N LEU A 135 3.02 -4.36 -3.53
CA LEU A 135 2.56 -5.12 -4.68
C LEU A 135 2.89 -6.60 -4.47
N MET A 136 1.89 -7.44 -4.68
CA MET A 136 2.06 -8.88 -4.77
C MET A 136 2.47 -9.26 -6.21
N ASP A 137 2.17 -10.46 -6.66
CA ASP A 137 2.26 -10.83 -8.08
C ASP A 137 1.05 -10.26 -8.85
N GLU A 138 1.20 -9.04 -9.36
CA GLU A 138 0.14 -8.29 -10.05
C GLU A 138 0.47 -7.99 -11.52
N GLY A 139 1.55 -8.58 -12.03
CA GLY A 139 1.98 -8.43 -13.40
C GLY A 139 2.62 -7.08 -13.75
N GLU A 140 3.27 -7.06 -14.92
CA GLU A 140 4.12 -5.96 -15.37
C GLU A 140 3.36 -4.66 -15.64
N GLY A 141 2.09 -4.77 -16.03
CA GLY A 141 1.22 -3.61 -16.25
C GLY A 141 1.06 -2.79 -14.96
N ARG A 142 0.80 -3.45 -13.83
CA ARG A 142 0.65 -2.78 -12.53
C ARG A 142 1.97 -2.15 -12.08
N VAL A 143 3.11 -2.84 -12.30
CA VAL A 143 4.44 -2.27 -12.03
C VAL A 143 4.71 -1.04 -12.88
N ARG A 144 4.41 -1.08 -14.17
CA ARG A 144 4.58 0.07 -15.08
C ARG A 144 3.75 1.26 -14.62
N ASP A 145 2.47 1.03 -14.36
CA ASP A 145 1.57 2.07 -13.87
C ASP A 145 2.04 2.61 -12.51
N SER A 146 2.76 1.79 -11.74
CA SER A 146 3.36 2.17 -10.46
C SER A 146 4.50 3.19 -10.55
N PHE A 147 5.23 3.19 -11.66
CA PHE A 147 6.23 4.23 -11.93
C PHE A 147 5.64 5.42 -12.71
N GLY A 148 4.49 5.24 -13.36
CA GLY A 148 3.85 6.27 -14.19
C GLY A 148 4.82 6.85 -15.23
N ALA A 149 4.94 8.19 -15.25
CA ALA A 149 5.83 8.90 -16.17
C ALA A 149 7.32 8.53 -16.02
N HIS A 150 7.72 8.02 -14.83
CA HIS A 150 9.11 7.68 -14.54
C HIS A 150 9.56 6.34 -15.14
N TYR A 151 8.61 5.50 -15.60
CA TYR A 151 8.92 4.14 -16.05
C TYR A 151 9.94 4.10 -17.18
N ALA A 152 9.82 5.01 -18.16
CA ALA A 152 10.73 5.06 -19.31
C ALA A 152 12.19 5.34 -18.88
N ARG A 153 12.38 6.20 -17.87
CA ARG A 153 13.70 6.47 -17.28
C ARG A 153 14.22 5.23 -16.56
N MET A 154 13.36 4.50 -15.86
CA MET A 154 13.76 3.26 -15.17
C MET A 154 14.17 2.16 -16.15
N VAL A 155 13.45 1.98 -17.27
CA VAL A 155 13.84 1.05 -18.34
C VAL A 155 15.20 1.43 -18.92
N ALA A 156 15.48 2.72 -19.14
CA ALA A 156 16.78 3.17 -19.63
C ALA A 156 17.92 2.85 -18.64
N LEU A 157 17.70 3.09 -17.35
CA LEU A 157 18.66 2.74 -16.30
C LEU A 157 18.86 1.21 -16.23
N LYS A 158 17.79 0.41 -16.23
CA LYS A 158 17.87 -1.05 -16.24
C LYS A 158 18.65 -1.54 -17.45
N THR A 159 18.39 -1.01 -18.64
CA THR A 159 19.11 -1.38 -19.87
C THR A 159 20.61 -1.08 -19.77
N ARG A 160 20.98 0.03 -19.12
CA ARG A 160 22.39 0.42 -18.95
C ARG A 160 23.13 -0.44 -17.92
N TYR A 161 22.48 -0.74 -16.80
CA TYR A 161 23.15 -1.31 -15.62
C TYR A 161 22.86 -2.80 -15.41
N ASP A 162 21.77 -3.33 -15.94
CA ASP A 162 21.36 -4.73 -15.87
C ASP A 162 20.68 -5.18 -17.18
N PRO A 163 21.40 -5.14 -18.33
CA PRO A 163 20.84 -5.44 -19.65
C PRO A 163 20.35 -6.87 -19.81
N THR A 164 20.88 -7.82 -19.04
CA THR A 164 20.46 -9.23 -19.07
C THR A 164 19.30 -9.52 -18.11
N ASN A 165 18.81 -8.50 -17.39
CA ASN A 165 17.76 -8.62 -16.39
C ASN A 165 18.11 -9.66 -15.30
N PHE A 166 19.38 -9.70 -14.88
CA PHE A 166 19.88 -10.62 -13.86
C PHE A 166 19.15 -10.42 -12.52
N PHE A 167 18.88 -9.18 -12.13
CA PHE A 167 18.14 -8.86 -10.91
C PHE A 167 16.64 -8.73 -11.20
N CYS A 168 15.93 -9.86 -11.28
CA CYS A 168 14.51 -9.90 -11.67
C CYS A 168 13.54 -10.37 -10.58
N HIS A 169 14.03 -10.77 -9.40
CA HIS A 169 13.17 -11.14 -8.27
C HIS A 169 12.76 -9.91 -7.44
N ASN A 170 11.94 -9.05 -8.05
CA ASN A 170 11.42 -7.80 -7.50
C ASN A 170 10.20 -7.35 -8.32
N GLN A 171 9.63 -6.18 -8.02
CA GLN A 171 8.67 -5.52 -8.90
C GLN A 171 9.37 -5.06 -10.19
N ASN A 172 9.55 -6.01 -11.10
CA ASN A 172 10.59 -5.96 -12.11
C ASN A 172 10.30 -5.00 -13.27
N ILE A 173 11.37 -4.39 -13.75
CA ILE A 173 11.39 -3.53 -14.93
C ILE A 173 12.25 -4.25 -15.96
N ARG A 174 11.69 -4.57 -17.13
CA ARG A 174 12.46 -5.23 -18.19
C ARG A 174 13.37 -4.24 -18.90
N PRO A 175 14.64 -4.59 -19.18
CA PRO A 175 15.50 -3.81 -20.06
C PRO A 175 14.95 -3.84 -21.50
N ARG A 176 15.44 -2.93 -22.34
CA ARG A 176 15.15 -2.99 -23.78
C ARG A 176 15.78 -4.25 -24.37
N PRO A 177 15.14 -4.88 -25.38
CA PRO A 177 15.78 -5.94 -26.14
C PRO A 177 17.11 -5.43 -26.73
N PRO A 178 18.11 -6.31 -26.91
CA PRO A 178 19.26 -5.99 -27.75
C PRO A 178 18.77 -5.57 -29.14
N ALA A 179 19.47 -4.61 -29.75
CA ALA A 179 19.24 -4.22 -31.14
C ALA A 179 19.60 -5.37 -32.11
#